data_AF-A0A6J4LEF9-F1
#
_entry.id   AF-A0A6J4LEF9-F1
#
_cell.length_a   1.000
_cell.length_b   1.000
_cell.length_c   1.000
_cell.angle_alpha   90.00
_cell.angle_beta   90.00
_cell.angle_gamma   90.00
#
_symmetry.space_group_name_H-M   'P 1'
#
loop_
_entity.id
_entity.type
_entity.pdbx_description
1 polymer ?
#
loop_
_entity_poly.entity_id
_entity_poly.type
_entity_poly.pdbx_seq_one_letter_code
_entity_poly.pdbx_strand_id
1 'polypeptide(L)'
;MNRRHWPTALAVLAAAILAWYLVYSQALVREMRKDAQVHSRMVVRVFHGLTDPQAEPVGTLLALSGEIQRLRVPIVYADQDGVPAYWVNLPFEAVPGDTADMIRVMDYSERLASRNPPLTEKGLGTIYFGDPPTVERLRWIPLLQVGALVGLLGALASLIRHNQRTERERIWAAMARESAHQMATPLSSLAGWVEILRLPDEEREPMATLPAVAGEMEADLDRLEKVARRFEWIGRPVQKDPVDVRTLLRVLERYIRVRLPQLGRGVDLEVDVPEGTPPVLGN
;
A
#
# COMPACT_ATOMS: atom_id res chain seq x y z
N MET A 1 -9.65 -15.13 13.45
CA MET A 1 -9.66 -15.40 12.00
C MET A 1 -8.36 -16.12 11.64
N ASN A 2 -8.43 -17.35 11.13
CA ASN A 2 -7.24 -18.19 10.87
C ASN A 2 -6.24 -17.46 9.95
N ARG A 3 -5.02 -17.21 10.46
CA ARG A 3 -3.95 -16.47 9.76
C ARG A 3 -3.61 -17.05 8.37
N ARG A 4 -3.96 -18.30 8.11
CA ARG A 4 -3.75 -19.02 6.85
C ARG A 4 -4.48 -18.43 5.63
N HIS A 5 -5.63 -17.77 5.82
CA HIS A 5 -6.45 -17.25 4.71
C HIS A 5 -6.36 -15.73 4.52
N TRP A 6 -5.57 -15.04 5.34
CA TRP A 6 -5.37 -13.60 5.23
C TRP A 6 -4.87 -13.12 3.85
N PRO A 7 -3.81 -13.74 3.26
CA PRO A 7 -3.34 -13.31 1.94
C PRO A 7 -4.36 -13.56 0.84
N THR A 8 -5.08 -14.68 0.90
CA THR A 8 -6.15 -15.00 -0.06
C THR A 8 -7.33 -14.03 0.08
N ALA A 9 -7.68 -13.62 1.30
CA ALA A 9 -8.75 -12.64 1.54
C ALA A 9 -8.38 -11.26 0.97
N LEU A 10 -7.12 -10.82 1.15
CA LEU A 10 -6.63 -9.57 0.56
C LEU A 10 -6.63 -9.61 -0.98
N ALA A 11 -6.21 -10.73 -1.58
CA ALA A 11 -6.25 -10.90 -3.02
C ALA A 11 -7.67 -10.85 -3.59
N VAL A 12 -8.63 -11.51 -2.92
CA VAL A 12 -10.05 -11.46 -3.29
C VAL A 12 -10.62 -10.05 -3.16
N LEU A 13 -10.29 -9.34 -2.07
CA LEU A 13 -10.70 -7.94 -1.89
C LEU A 13 -10.16 -7.05 -3.03
N ALA A 14 -8.87 -7.18 -3.36
CA ALA A 14 -8.24 -6.45 -4.45
C ALA A 14 -8.93 -6.73 -5.80
N ALA A 15 -9.20 -8.00 -6.10
CA ALA A 15 -9.91 -8.39 -7.32
C ALA A 15 -11.34 -7.82 -7.35
N ALA A 16 -12.05 -7.83 -6.21
CA ALA A 16 -13.39 -7.26 -6.10
C ALA A 16 -13.40 -5.75 -6.35
N ILE A 17 -12.42 -5.01 -5.83
CA ILE A 17 -12.27 -3.56 -6.06
C ILE A 17 -12.05 -3.28 -7.56
N LEU A 18 -11.16 -4.03 -8.21
CA LEU A 18 -10.88 -3.87 -9.63
C LEU A 18 -12.11 -4.22 -10.50
N ALA A 19 -12.81 -5.31 -10.18
CA ALA A 19 -14.02 -5.71 -10.87
C ALA A 19 -15.13 -4.66 -10.71
N TRP A 20 -15.33 -4.15 -9.49
CA TRP A 20 -16.28 -3.09 -9.21
C TRP A 20 -15.97 -1.82 -10.01
N TYR A 21 -14.69 -1.40 -10.03
CA TYR A 21 -14.25 -0.25 -10.82
C TYR A 21 -14.56 -0.43 -12.32
N LEU A 22 -14.30 -1.61 -12.88
CA LEU A 22 -14.59 -1.91 -14.28
C LEU A 22 -16.09 -1.87 -14.56
N VAL A 23 -16.91 -2.46 -13.69
CA VAL A 23 -18.38 -2.43 -13.81
C VAL A 23 -18.91 -0.99 -13.73
N TYR A 24 -18.38 -0.19 -12.81
CA TYR A 24 -18.77 1.22 -12.65
C TYR A 24 -18.41 2.06 -13.89
N SER A 25 -17.19 1.90 -14.41
CA SER A 25 -16.75 2.57 -15.64
C SER A 25 -17.63 2.20 -16.84
N GLN A 26 -17.94 0.91 -17.01
CA GLN A 26 -18.86 0.46 -18.07
C GLN A 26 -20.28 0.98 -17.88
N ALA A 27 -20.78 1.10 -16.65
CA ALA A 27 -22.07 1.71 -16.37
C ALA A 27 -22.08 3.20 -16.79
N LEU A 28 -20.99 3.93 -16.53
CA LEU A 28 -20.88 5.33 -16.91
C LEU A 28 -20.81 5.52 -18.43
N VAL A 29 -20.02 4.71 -19.14
CA VAL A 29 -19.95 4.73 -20.61
C VAL A 29 -21.33 4.47 -21.22
N ARG A 30 -22.11 3.55 -20.66
CA ARG A 30 -23.49 3.29 -21.10
C ARG A 30 -24.39 4.50 -20.90
N GLU A 31 -24.25 5.24 -19.81
CA GLU A 31 -25.02 6.46 -19.58
C GLU A 31 -24.61 7.58 -20.56
N MET A 32 -23.31 7.79 -20.77
CA MET A 32 -22.82 8.74 -21.79
C MET A 32 -23.34 8.42 -23.19
N ARG A 33 -23.43 7.13 -23.55
CA ARG A 33 -24.01 6.71 -24.83
C ARG A 33 -25.50 7.04 -24.94
N LYS A 34 -26.27 6.94 -23.85
CA LYS A 34 -27.68 7.36 -23.84
C LYS A 34 -27.80 8.87 -24.01
N ASP A 35 -26.98 9.65 -23.30
CA ASP A 35 -26.97 11.12 -23.43
C ASP A 35 -26.62 11.54 -24.87
N ALA A 36 -25.61 10.89 -25.46
CA ALA A 36 -25.22 11.11 -26.86
C ALA A 36 -26.35 10.77 -27.85
N GLN A 37 -27.13 9.72 -27.59
CA GLN A 37 -28.32 9.40 -28.40
C GLN A 37 -29.39 10.48 -28.29
N VAL A 38 -29.63 11.04 -27.09
CA VAL A 38 -30.61 12.13 -26.91
C VAL A 38 -30.16 13.39 -27.67
N HIS A 39 -28.89 13.79 -27.56
CA HIS A 39 -28.34 14.88 -28.37
C HIS A 39 -28.49 14.63 -29.88
N SER A 40 -28.21 13.41 -30.33
CA SER A 40 -28.34 13.06 -31.75
C SER A 40 -29.79 13.16 -32.23
N ARG A 41 -30.77 12.74 -31.40
CA ARG A 41 -32.20 12.89 -31.71
C ARG A 41 -32.63 14.35 -31.78
N MET A 42 -32.09 15.23 -30.93
CA MET A 42 -32.36 16.66 -31.01
C MET A 42 -31.91 17.23 -32.36
N VAL A 43 -30.67 16.92 -32.77
CA VAL A 43 -30.14 17.35 -34.06
C VAL A 43 -31.02 16.86 -35.21
N VAL A 44 -31.40 15.57 -35.22
CA VAL A 44 -32.30 15.01 -36.23
C VAL A 44 -33.65 15.73 -36.25
N ARG A 45 -34.24 16.07 -35.10
CA ARG A 45 -35.51 16.83 -35.02
C ARG A 45 -35.38 18.25 -35.56
N VAL A 46 -34.27 18.92 -35.29
CA VAL A 46 -33.99 20.25 -35.89
C VAL A 46 -33.91 20.13 -37.41
N PHE A 47 -33.12 19.19 -37.94
CA PHE A 47 -33.04 18.97 -39.39
C PHE A 47 -34.38 18.59 -40.01
N HIS A 48 -35.17 17.73 -39.35
CA HIS A 48 -36.51 17.38 -39.81
C HIS A 48 -37.39 18.63 -39.92
N GLY A 49 -37.44 19.47 -38.89
CA GLY A 49 -38.23 20.71 -38.91
C GLY A 49 -37.76 21.74 -39.93
N LEU A 50 -36.46 21.74 -40.29
CA LEU A 50 -35.91 22.65 -41.30
C LEU A 50 -36.11 22.17 -42.74
N THR A 51 -36.20 20.85 -42.95
CA THR A 51 -36.15 20.25 -44.29
C THR A 51 -37.52 19.75 -44.77
N ASP A 52 -38.43 19.43 -43.86
CA ASP A 52 -39.77 18.97 -44.19
C ASP A 52 -40.72 20.17 -44.41
N PRO A 53 -41.21 20.40 -45.65
CA PRO A 53 -42.11 21.51 -45.96
C PRO A 53 -43.49 21.39 -45.32
N GLN A 54 -43.84 20.20 -44.81
CA GLN A 54 -45.11 19.93 -44.13
C GLN A 54 -44.94 19.85 -42.60
N ALA A 55 -43.74 20.06 -42.07
CA ALA A 55 -43.51 20.00 -40.63
C ALA A 55 -44.27 21.12 -39.92
N GLU A 56 -45.07 20.76 -38.91
CA GLU A 56 -45.66 21.74 -38.02
C GLU A 56 -44.59 22.32 -37.09
N PRO A 57 -44.33 23.64 -37.13
CA PRO A 57 -43.27 24.26 -36.33
C PRO A 57 -43.47 24.06 -34.83
N VAL A 58 -44.72 24.19 -34.36
CA VAL A 58 -45.08 24.04 -32.93
C VAL A 58 -44.90 22.60 -32.47
N GLY A 59 -45.32 21.61 -33.26
CA GLY A 59 -45.13 20.20 -32.95
C GLY A 59 -43.64 19.81 -32.87
N THR A 60 -42.82 20.36 -33.77
CA THR A 60 -41.36 20.15 -33.75
C THR A 60 -40.71 20.76 -32.51
N LEU A 61 -41.11 21.97 -32.11
CA LEU A 61 -40.60 22.63 -30.90
C LEU A 61 -41.02 21.89 -29.63
N LEU A 62 -42.26 21.40 -29.55
CA LEU A 62 -42.74 20.58 -28.43
C LEU A 62 -41.95 19.26 -28.34
N ALA A 63 -41.70 18.63 -29.49
CA ALA A 63 -40.84 17.45 -29.55
C ALA A 63 -39.42 17.78 -29.04
N LEU A 64 -38.80 18.88 -29.47
CA LEU A 64 -37.48 19.28 -28.97
C LEU A 64 -37.46 19.51 -27.46
N SER A 65 -38.46 20.21 -26.93
CA SER A 65 -38.65 20.42 -25.49
C SER A 65 -38.69 19.09 -24.72
N GLY A 66 -39.39 18.08 -25.25
CA GLY A 66 -39.43 16.74 -24.67
C GLY A 66 -38.08 16.00 -24.64
N GLU A 67 -37.18 16.23 -25.60
CA GLU A 67 -35.81 15.67 -25.52
C GLU A 67 -34.95 16.43 -24.52
N ILE A 68 -35.13 17.75 -24.38
CA ILE A 68 -34.40 18.58 -23.40
C ILE A 68 -34.71 18.09 -21.97
N GLN A 69 -35.96 17.76 -21.69
CA GLN A 69 -36.37 17.14 -20.43
C GLN A 69 -35.64 15.81 -20.16
N ARG A 70 -35.40 15.00 -21.20
CA ARG A 70 -34.75 13.68 -21.05
C ARG A 70 -33.25 13.75 -20.77
N LEU A 71 -32.58 14.85 -21.11
CA LEU A 71 -31.17 15.05 -20.75
C LEU A 71 -30.97 15.21 -19.24
N ARG A 72 -32.03 15.51 -18.48
CA ARG A 72 -31.97 15.76 -17.02
C ARG A 72 -30.94 16.82 -16.62
N VAL A 73 -30.62 17.73 -17.55
CA VAL A 73 -29.79 18.89 -17.26
C VAL A 73 -30.72 19.95 -16.66
N PRO A 74 -30.44 20.44 -15.43
CA PRO A 74 -31.21 21.53 -14.85
C PRO A 74 -31.00 22.78 -15.68
N ILE A 75 -32.08 23.37 -16.19
CA ILE A 75 -32.04 24.60 -16.99
C ILE A 75 -33.06 25.57 -16.40
N VAL A 76 -32.63 26.82 -16.24
CA VAL A 76 -33.47 27.97 -15.89
C VAL A 76 -33.29 29.01 -16.97
N TYR A 77 -34.39 29.40 -17.60
CA TYR A 77 -34.46 30.53 -18.52
C TYR A 77 -35.01 31.73 -17.75
N ALA A 78 -34.24 32.81 -17.77
CA ALA A 78 -34.64 34.12 -17.28
C ALA A 78 -34.84 35.07 -18.45
N ASP A 79 -35.83 35.94 -18.33
CA ASP A 79 -36.11 36.98 -19.33
C ASP A 79 -35.02 38.08 -19.34
N GLN A 80 -35.28 39.17 -20.07
CA GLN A 80 -34.33 40.28 -20.19
C GLN A 80 -34.16 41.07 -18.90
N ASP A 81 -35.14 41.01 -17.98
CA ASP A 81 -35.09 41.65 -16.67
C ASP A 81 -34.42 40.75 -15.61
N GLY A 82 -33.98 39.56 -16.02
CA GLY A 82 -33.34 38.58 -15.14
C GLY A 82 -34.33 37.76 -14.31
N VAL A 83 -35.63 37.83 -14.60
CA VAL A 83 -36.67 37.10 -13.87
C VAL A 83 -36.80 35.69 -14.46
N PRO A 84 -36.71 34.62 -13.64
CA PRO A 84 -36.94 33.26 -14.11
C PRO A 84 -38.34 33.09 -14.70
N ALA A 85 -38.43 32.77 -15.99
CA ALA A 85 -39.68 32.63 -16.74
C ALA A 85 -39.97 31.17 -17.12
N TYR A 86 -38.95 30.32 -17.19
CA TYR A 86 -39.12 28.89 -17.49
C TYR A 86 -38.01 28.07 -16.84
N TRP A 87 -38.31 26.86 -16.39
CA TRP A 87 -37.33 25.94 -15.83
C TRP A 87 -37.68 24.48 -16.08
N VAL A 88 -36.66 23.64 -16.04
CA VAL A 88 -36.79 22.20 -16.25
C VAL A 88 -35.71 21.45 -15.48
N ASN A 89 -36.04 20.23 -15.06
CA ASN A 89 -35.12 19.32 -14.34
C ASN A 89 -34.51 19.92 -13.07
N LEU A 90 -35.24 20.81 -12.39
CA LEU A 90 -34.82 21.30 -11.08
C LEU A 90 -34.75 20.15 -10.07
N PRO A 91 -33.81 20.19 -9.10
CA PRO A 91 -33.73 19.19 -8.03
C PRO A 91 -34.85 19.34 -6.99
N PHE A 92 -35.78 20.27 -7.21
CA PHE A 92 -36.91 20.56 -6.34
C PHE A 92 -38.12 20.99 -7.17
N GLU A 93 -39.31 20.84 -6.61
CA GLU A 93 -40.55 21.37 -7.20
C GLU A 93 -40.63 22.88 -6.94
N ALA A 94 -41.04 23.60 -8.00
CA ALA A 94 -41.24 25.05 -8.00
C ALA A 94 -42.43 25.40 -8.90
N VAL A 95 -43.34 26.22 -8.38
CA VAL A 95 -44.56 26.64 -9.08
C VAL A 95 -44.36 28.03 -9.70
N PRO A 96 -44.64 28.20 -11.01
CA PRO A 96 -44.63 29.52 -11.64
C PRO A 96 -45.59 30.52 -10.98
N GLY A 97 -45.09 31.71 -10.68
CA GLY A 97 -45.87 32.80 -10.08
C GLY A 97 -45.94 32.79 -8.55
N ASP A 98 -45.48 31.74 -7.87
CA ASP A 98 -45.29 31.77 -6.43
C ASP A 98 -44.00 32.52 -6.07
N THR A 99 -44.10 33.52 -5.18
CA THR A 99 -42.97 34.39 -4.86
C THR A 99 -41.83 33.63 -4.14
N ALA A 100 -42.15 32.69 -3.26
CA ALA A 100 -41.14 31.94 -2.52
C ALA A 100 -40.38 31.00 -3.46
N ASP A 101 -41.08 30.33 -4.37
CA ASP A 101 -40.47 29.45 -5.37
C ASP A 101 -39.65 30.23 -6.40
N MET A 102 -40.10 31.40 -6.85
CA MET A 102 -39.31 32.25 -7.74
C MET A 102 -37.99 32.69 -7.11
N ILE A 103 -37.99 33.04 -5.81
CA ILE A 103 -36.75 33.34 -5.07
C ILE A 103 -35.82 32.12 -5.02
N ARG A 104 -36.36 30.92 -4.77
CA ARG A 104 -35.58 29.67 -4.75
C ARG A 104 -34.97 29.34 -6.12
N VAL A 105 -35.72 29.56 -7.20
CA VAL A 105 -35.23 29.33 -8.57
C VAL A 105 -34.14 30.34 -8.93
N MET A 106 -34.28 31.59 -8.51
CA MET A 106 -33.27 32.64 -8.72
C MET A 106 -31.97 32.35 -7.93
N ASP A 107 -32.07 31.99 -6.65
CA ASP A 107 -30.90 31.54 -5.87
C ASP A 107 -30.25 30.29 -6.48
N TYR A 108 -31.05 29.38 -7.04
CA TYR A 108 -30.50 28.24 -7.77
C TYR A 108 -29.80 28.63 -9.08
N SER A 109 -30.33 29.59 -9.85
CA SER A 109 -29.70 30.03 -11.10
C SER A 109 -28.34 30.69 -10.86
N GLU A 110 -28.18 31.43 -9.77
CA GLU A 110 -26.87 31.95 -9.32
C GLU A 110 -25.88 30.81 -9.01
N ARG A 111 -26.33 29.75 -8.33
CA ARG A 111 -25.50 28.56 -8.11
C ARG A 111 -25.11 27.89 -9.41
N LEU A 112 -26.00 27.82 -10.40
CA LEU A 112 -25.68 27.29 -11.74
C LEU A 112 -24.63 28.16 -12.42
N ALA A 113 -24.79 29.48 -12.39
CA ALA A 113 -23.84 30.45 -12.95
C ALA A 113 -22.43 30.33 -12.37
N SER A 114 -22.32 29.98 -11.08
CA SER A 114 -21.02 29.78 -10.41
C SER A 114 -20.23 28.58 -10.96
N ARG A 115 -20.93 27.59 -11.54
CA ARG A 115 -20.33 26.37 -12.10
C ARG A 115 -20.16 26.44 -13.60
N ASN A 116 -21.16 27.00 -14.28
CA ASN A 116 -21.24 27.08 -15.73
C ASN A 116 -21.62 28.51 -16.13
N PRO A 117 -20.81 29.20 -16.96
CA PRO A 117 -21.14 30.53 -17.45
C PRO A 117 -22.51 30.52 -18.15
N PRO A 118 -23.46 31.40 -17.76
CA PRO A 118 -24.77 31.43 -18.37
C PRO A 118 -24.69 31.89 -19.84
N LEU A 119 -25.62 31.39 -20.66
CA LEU A 119 -25.73 31.77 -22.07
C LEU A 119 -26.71 32.95 -22.18
N THR A 120 -26.21 34.12 -22.58
CA THR A 120 -27.05 35.32 -22.75
C THR A 120 -27.17 35.66 -24.23
N GLU A 121 -28.40 35.74 -24.74
CA GLU A 121 -28.69 36.09 -26.13
C GLU A 121 -29.52 37.37 -26.19
N LYS A 122 -29.07 38.33 -26.99
CA LYS A 122 -29.72 39.66 -27.09
C LYS A 122 -31.15 39.50 -27.61
N GLY A 123 -32.12 40.04 -26.85
CA GLY A 123 -33.54 39.98 -27.21
C GLY A 123 -34.25 38.71 -26.74
N LEU A 124 -33.53 37.68 -26.30
CA LEU A 124 -34.11 36.43 -25.80
C LEU A 124 -33.94 36.26 -24.29
N GLY A 125 -32.87 36.78 -23.66
CA GLY A 125 -32.66 36.66 -22.21
C GLY A 125 -31.49 35.74 -21.87
N THR A 126 -31.53 35.13 -20.69
CA THR A 126 -30.40 34.40 -20.10
C THR A 126 -30.76 32.96 -19.75
N ILE A 127 -29.93 32.00 -20.17
CA ILE A 127 -30.08 30.58 -19.85
C ILE A 127 -29.00 30.17 -18.85
N TYR A 128 -29.42 29.77 -17.66
CA TYR A 128 -28.60 29.15 -16.63
C TYR A 128 -28.74 27.64 -16.74
N PHE A 129 -27.63 26.90 -16.72
CA PHE A 129 -27.65 25.45 -16.86
C PHE A 129 -26.65 24.77 -15.92
N GLY A 130 -27.00 23.58 -15.44
CA GLY A 130 -26.09 22.76 -14.63
C GLY A 130 -25.40 21.68 -15.43
N ASP A 131 -24.69 20.83 -14.68
CA ASP A 131 -24.02 19.67 -15.24
C ASP A 131 -25.03 18.54 -15.51
N PRO A 132 -24.86 17.76 -16.59
CA PRO A 132 -25.57 16.50 -16.74
C PRO A 132 -25.29 15.55 -15.56
N PRO A 133 -26.23 14.68 -15.17
CA PRO A 133 -26.01 13.69 -14.10
C PRO A 133 -24.77 12.81 -14.31
N THR A 134 -24.41 12.59 -15.57
CA THR A 134 -23.23 11.82 -15.99
C THR A 134 -21.92 12.52 -15.63
N VAL A 135 -21.87 13.86 -15.72
CA VAL A 135 -20.71 14.66 -15.31
C VAL A 135 -20.57 14.64 -13.79
N GLU A 136 -21.67 14.73 -13.04
CA GLU A 136 -21.63 14.64 -11.57
C GLU A 136 -21.05 13.30 -11.10
N ARG A 137 -21.40 12.19 -11.76
CA ARG A 137 -20.81 10.86 -11.49
C ARG A 137 -19.33 10.80 -11.87
N LEU A 138 -18.94 11.39 -13.00
CA LEU A 138 -17.56 11.40 -13.47
C LEU A 138 -16.62 12.11 -12.49
N ARG A 139 -17.09 13.15 -11.78
CA ARG A 139 -16.31 13.87 -10.74
C ARG A 139 -15.84 12.95 -9.60
N TRP A 140 -16.54 11.86 -9.32
CA TRP A 140 -16.17 10.90 -8.27
C TRP A 140 -15.09 9.90 -8.72
N ILE A 141 -14.88 9.71 -10.03
CA ILE A 141 -13.93 8.71 -10.54
C ILE A 141 -12.51 8.93 -10.01
N PRO A 142 -11.92 10.14 -10.07
CA PRO A 142 -10.56 10.34 -9.57
C PRO A 142 -10.42 9.98 -8.09
N LEU A 143 -11.41 10.32 -7.26
CA LEU A 143 -11.39 10.00 -5.84
C LEU A 143 -11.48 8.49 -5.61
N LEU A 144 -12.37 7.80 -6.33
CA LEU A 144 -12.50 6.35 -6.27
C LEU A 144 -11.24 5.63 -6.76
N GLN A 145 -10.57 6.16 -7.79
CA GLN A 145 -9.30 5.64 -8.29
C GLN A 145 -8.18 5.77 -7.26
N VAL A 146 -8.03 6.95 -6.64
CA VAL A 146 -7.05 7.16 -5.58
C VAL A 146 -7.34 6.26 -4.39
N GLY A 147 -8.61 6.16 -3.97
CA GLY A 147 -9.03 5.26 -2.89
C GLY A 147 -8.72 3.79 -3.18
N ALA A 148 -9.02 3.32 -4.39
CA ALA A 148 -8.69 1.97 -4.83
C ALA A 148 -7.18 1.72 -4.85
N LEU A 149 -6.40 2.66 -5.37
CA LEU A 149 -4.94 2.57 -5.42
C LEU A 149 -4.32 2.51 -4.03
N VAL A 150 -4.74 3.41 -3.12
CA VAL A 150 -4.29 3.41 -1.73
C VAL A 150 -4.66 2.11 -1.03
N GLY A 151 -5.87 1.61 -1.26
CA GLY A 151 -6.33 0.31 -0.74
C GLY A 151 -5.46 -0.85 -1.22
N LEU A 152 -5.13 -0.89 -2.52
CA LEU A 152 -4.25 -1.90 -3.11
C LEU A 152 -2.82 -1.83 -2.56
N LEU A 153 -2.25 -0.62 -2.44
CA LEU A 153 -0.91 -0.42 -1.85
C LEU A 153 -0.89 -0.82 -0.36
N GLY A 154 -1.93 -0.48 0.40
CA GLY A 154 -2.08 -0.90 1.78
C GLY A 154 -2.17 -2.42 1.93
N ALA A 155 -2.95 -3.08 1.06
CA ALA A 155 -3.05 -4.54 1.01
C ALA A 155 -1.69 -5.19 0.70
N LEU A 156 -0.96 -4.68 -0.28
CA LEU A 156 0.38 -5.15 -0.64
C LEU A 156 1.37 -4.96 0.52
N ALA A 157 1.39 -3.79 1.15
CA ALA A 157 2.26 -3.53 2.29
C ALA A 157 1.96 -4.46 3.47
N SER A 158 0.68 -4.75 3.74
CA SER A 158 0.25 -5.71 4.75
C SER A 158 0.74 -7.13 4.44
N LEU A 159 0.64 -7.55 3.19
CA LEU A 159 1.13 -8.85 2.72
C LEU A 159 2.65 -9.00 2.90
N ILE A 160 3.42 -7.98 2.51
CA ILE A 160 4.88 -7.97 2.66
C ILE A 160 5.27 -8.07 4.13
N ARG A 161 4.67 -7.25 5.00
CA ARG A 161 4.93 -7.30 6.45
C ARG A 161 4.57 -8.66 7.05
N HIS A 162 3.48 -9.26 6.61
CA HIS A 162 3.08 -10.59 7.05
C HIS A 162 4.13 -11.64 6.67
N ASN A 163 4.56 -11.65 5.41
CA ASN A 163 5.58 -12.58 4.92
C ASN A 163 6.91 -12.42 5.67
N GLN A 164 7.40 -11.19 5.85
CA GLN A 164 8.63 -10.93 6.61
C GLN A 164 8.54 -11.44 8.05
N ARG A 165 7.38 -11.26 8.69
CA ARG A 165 7.15 -11.77 10.04
C ARG A 165 7.19 -13.29 10.07
N THR A 166 6.49 -13.94 9.15
CA THR A 166 6.46 -15.42 9.07
C THR A 166 7.83 -15.99 8.76
N GLU A 167 8.59 -15.36 7.88
CA GLU A 167 9.97 -15.74 7.58
C GLU A 167 10.87 -15.61 8.82
N ARG A 168 10.78 -14.49 9.54
CA ARG A 168 11.50 -14.30 10.80
C ARG A 168 11.14 -15.36 11.83
N GLU A 169 9.86 -15.65 12.03
CA GLU A 169 9.39 -16.70 12.94
C GLU A 169 9.94 -18.08 12.56
N ARG A 170 10.03 -18.40 11.26
CA ARG A 170 10.64 -19.65 10.76
C ARG A 170 12.14 -19.71 11.02
N ILE A 171 12.87 -18.62 10.76
CA ILE A 171 14.31 -18.55 11.02
C ILE A 171 14.57 -18.72 12.52
N TRP A 172 13.79 -18.05 13.38
CA TRP A 172 13.89 -18.20 14.84
C TRP A 172 13.63 -19.64 15.29
N ALA A 173 12.59 -20.29 14.76
CA ALA A 173 12.30 -21.68 15.07
C ALA A 173 13.44 -22.63 14.62
N ALA A 174 14.01 -22.39 13.44
CA ALA A 174 15.13 -23.17 12.93
C ALA A 174 16.40 -22.98 13.78
N MET A 175 16.75 -21.73 14.11
CA MET A 175 17.88 -21.41 14.99
C MET A 175 17.70 -22.06 16.36
N ALA A 176 16.52 -21.94 16.99
CA ALA A 176 16.26 -22.57 18.28
C ALA A 176 16.45 -24.09 18.23
N ARG A 177 16.02 -24.76 17.15
CA ARG A 177 16.18 -26.21 16.98
C ARG A 177 17.65 -26.62 16.81
N GLU A 178 18.38 -25.95 15.92
CA GLU A 178 19.82 -26.20 15.71
C GLU A 178 20.60 -26.03 17.01
N SER A 179 20.23 -25.02 17.77
CA SER A 179 21.06 -24.54 18.84
C SER A 179 20.71 -25.29 20.15
N ALA A 180 19.47 -25.79 20.29
CA ALA A 180 19.14 -26.88 21.20
C ALA A 180 19.93 -28.18 20.91
N HIS A 181 20.14 -28.52 19.64
CA HIS A 181 20.97 -29.66 19.26
C HIS A 181 22.44 -29.46 19.67
N GLN A 182 23.01 -28.26 19.43
CA GLN A 182 24.37 -27.91 19.84
C GLN A 182 24.57 -27.93 21.36
N MET A 183 23.55 -27.60 22.15
CA MET A 183 23.61 -27.73 23.61
C MET A 183 23.49 -29.18 24.08
N ALA A 184 22.71 -30.02 23.39
CA ALA A 184 22.44 -31.38 23.82
C ALA A 184 23.69 -32.29 23.86
N THR A 185 24.63 -32.13 22.91
CA THR A 185 25.84 -32.94 22.84
C THR A 185 26.75 -32.79 24.08
N PRO A 186 27.21 -31.59 24.47
CA PRO A 186 28.02 -31.43 25.69
C PRO A 186 27.22 -31.75 26.97
N LEU A 187 25.90 -31.51 27.00
CA LEU A 187 25.06 -31.86 28.14
C LEU A 187 24.98 -33.38 28.34
N SER A 188 24.87 -34.15 27.25
CA SER A 188 24.89 -35.61 27.30
C SER A 188 26.27 -36.15 27.69
N SER A 189 27.35 -35.50 27.24
CA SER A 189 28.73 -35.85 27.64
C SER A 189 28.95 -35.63 29.13
N LEU A 190 28.53 -34.47 29.66
CA LEU A 190 28.56 -34.17 31.10
C LEU A 190 27.75 -35.18 31.92
N ALA A 191 26.57 -35.60 31.45
CA ALA A 191 25.81 -36.65 32.11
C ALA A 191 26.57 -37.97 32.17
N GLY A 192 27.30 -38.33 31.11
CA GLY A 192 28.18 -39.51 31.08
C GLY A 192 29.33 -39.42 32.09
N TRP A 193 29.96 -38.26 32.23
CA TRP A 193 30.99 -38.03 33.25
C TRP A 193 30.43 -38.13 34.67
N VAL A 194 29.21 -37.64 34.91
CA VAL A 194 28.53 -37.80 36.21
C VAL A 194 28.27 -39.28 36.52
N GLU A 195 27.91 -40.10 35.55
CA GLU A 195 27.75 -41.55 35.75
C GLU A 195 29.10 -42.24 36.07
N ILE A 196 30.19 -41.86 35.40
CA ILE A 196 31.55 -42.37 35.72
C ILE A 196 31.96 -42.01 37.16
N LEU A 197 31.64 -40.80 37.62
CA LEU A 197 31.92 -40.37 39.00
C LEU A 197 31.08 -41.10 40.05
N ARG A 198 29.92 -41.65 39.66
CA ARG A 198 29.06 -42.47 40.54
C ARG A 198 29.53 -43.91 40.68
N LEU A 199 30.37 -44.41 39.77
CA LEU A 199 30.94 -45.75 39.88
C LEU A 199 31.85 -45.87 41.11
N PRO A 200 31.89 -47.04 41.78
CA PRO A 200 32.89 -47.35 42.81
C PRO A 200 34.32 -47.18 42.27
N ASP A 201 35.27 -46.79 43.13
CA ASP A 201 36.67 -46.56 42.72
C ASP A 201 37.32 -47.80 42.09
N GLU A 202 36.87 -49.00 42.47
CA GLU A 202 37.32 -50.29 41.96
C GLU A 202 36.85 -50.58 40.53
N GLU A 203 35.77 -49.93 40.08
CA GLU A 203 35.13 -50.12 38.78
C GLU A 203 35.47 -49.00 37.78
N ARG A 204 36.14 -47.92 38.23
CA ARG A 204 36.60 -46.86 37.31
C ARG A 204 37.82 -47.33 36.53
N GLU A 205 37.73 -47.23 35.21
CA GLU A 205 38.84 -47.43 34.29
C GLU A 205 40.08 -46.60 34.72
N PRO A 206 41.31 -47.11 34.55
CA PRO A 206 42.54 -46.39 34.92
C PRO A 206 42.70 -45.02 34.26
N MET A 207 42.04 -44.81 33.11
CA MET A 207 42.03 -43.54 32.36
C MET A 207 41.03 -42.50 32.94
N ALA A 208 40.08 -42.92 33.77
CA ALA A 208 39.06 -42.06 34.38
C ALA A 208 39.50 -41.52 35.77
N THR A 209 40.73 -41.02 35.86
CA THR A 209 41.20 -40.36 37.07
C THR A 209 40.41 -39.08 37.33
N LEU A 210 40.19 -38.71 38.61
CA LEU A 210 39.47 -37.49 38.99
C LEU A 210 39.98 -36.23 38.24
N PRO A 211 41.29 -36.00 38.08
CA PRO A 211 41.79 -34.85 37.32
C PRO A 211 41.45 -34.89 35.83
N ALA A 212 41.48 -36.08 35.21
CA ALA A 212 41.14 -36.23 33.78
C ALA A 212 39.64 -36.00 33.54
N VAL A 213 38.78 -36.57 34.39
CA VAL A 213 37.32 -36.35 34.33
C VAL A 213 36.97 -34.88 34.54
N ALA A 214 37.59 -34.22 35.53
CA ALA A 214 37.38 -32.80 35.77
C ALA A 214 37.79 -31.93 34.56
N GLY A 215 38.91 -32.25 33.90
CA GLY A 215 39.36 -31.55 32.71
C GLY A 215 38.41 -31.68 31.51
N GLU A 216 37.87 -32.88 31.26
CA GLU A 216 36.89 -33.09 30.18
C GLU A 216 35.55 -32.41 30.48
N MET A 217 35.09 -32.46 31.74
CA MET A 217 33.90 -31.72 32.17
C MET A 217 34.07 -30.21 32.03
N GLU A 218 35.25 -29.66 32.36
CA GLU A 218 35.56 -28.25 32.18
C GLU A 218 35.56 -27.86 30.69
N ALA A 219 36.12 -28.71 29.82
CA ALA A 219 36.09 -28.50 28.37
C ALA A 219 34.65 -28.52 27.79
N ASP A 220 33.78 -29.40 28.28
CA ASP A 220 32.37 -29.45 27.87
C ASP A 220 31.55 -28.28 28.43
N LEU A 221 31.88 -27.80 29.63
CA LEU A 221 31.30 -26.59 30.22
C LEU A 221 31.68 -25.33 29.42
N ASP A 222 32.95 -25.19 29.03
CA ASP A 222 33.42 -24.10 28.17
C ASP A 222 32.76 -24.14 26.77
N ARG A 223 32.54 -25.34 26.21
CA ARG A 223 31.74 -25.52 24.99
C ARG A 223 30.30 -25.03 25.17
N LEU A 224 29.64 -25.40 26.26
CA LEU A 224 28.28 -24.93 26.58
C LEU A 224 28.24 -23.40 26.73
N GLU A 225 29.20 -22.81 27.44
CA GLU A 225 29.27 -21.35 27.63
C GLU A 225 29.49 -20.62 26.31
N LYS A 226 30.31 -21.16 25.39
CA LYS A 226 30.49 -20.63 24.03
C LYS A 226 29.20 -20.69 23.22
N VAL A 227 28.43 -21.78 23.29
CA VAL A 227 27.14 -21.92 22.60
C VAL A 227 26.10 -20.97 23.19
N ALA A 228 26.01 -20.88 24.52
CA ALA A 228 25.11 -19.98 25.23
C ALA A 228 25.40 -18.51 24.92
N ARG A 229 26.68 -18.10 24.91
CA ARG A 229 27.09 -16.77 24.46
C ARG A 229 26.65 -16.50 23.03
N ARG A 230 26.88 -17.41 22.07
CA ARG A 230 26.43 -17.17 20.67
C ARG A 230 24.93 -16.96 20.58
N PHE A 231 24.15 -17.72 21.34
CA PHE A 231 22.70 -17.57 21.41
C PHE A 231 22.25 -16.20 21.92
N GLU A 232 22.90 -15.67 22.95
CA GLU A 232 22.55 -14.37 23.53
C GLU A 232 22.71 -13.22 22.53
N TRP A 233 23.60 -13.41 21.55
CA TRP A 233 23.87 -12.44 20.48
C TRP A 233 22.88 -12.56 19.31
N ILE A 234 22.12 -13.66 19.20
CA ILE A 234 21.11 -13.83 18.15
C ILE A 234 19.97 -12.85 18.35
N GLY A 235 19.75 -11.98 17.36
CA GLY A 235 18.63 -11.04 17.34
C GLY A 235 18.88 -9.74 18.12
N ARG A 236 20.05 -9.55 18.75
CA ARG A 236 20.46 -8.22 19.21
C ARG A 236 20.79 -7.37 17.98
N PRO A 237 20.34 -6.09 17.93
CA PRO A 237 20.80 -5.18 16.90
C PRO A 237 22.33 -5.08 17.01
N VAL A 238 23.00 -5.17 15.87
CA VAL A 238 24.45 -5.01 15.81
C VAL A 238 24.78 -3.61 16.31
N GLN A 239 25.37 -3.52 17.49
CA GLN A 239 25.82 -2.27 18.07
C GLN A 239 27.05 -1.85 17.27
N LYS A 240 26.97 -0.69 16.62
CA LYS A 240 28.02 -0.18 15.76
C LYS A 240 28.73 0.92 16.50
N ASP A 241 29.91 0.62 16.99
CA ASP A 241 30.75 1.61 17.67
C ASP A 241 31.82 2.14 16.71
N PRO A 242 32.28 3.38 16.88
CA PRO A 242 33.41 3.90 16.12
C PRO A 242 34.66 3.07 16.45
N VAL A 243 35.17 2.34 15.46
CA VAL A 243 36.40 1.56 15.57
C VAL A 243 37.52 2.27 14.85
N ASP A 244 38.62 2.50 15.57
CA ASP A 244 39.87 2.96 14.97
C ASP A 244 40.50 1.81 14.16
N VAL A 245 40.43 1.95 12.84
CA VAL A 245 40.96 1.01 11.86
C VAL A 245 42.45 0.72 12.08
N ARG A 246 43.23 1.73 12.47
CA ARG A 246 44.67 1.60 12.69
C ARG A 246 44.94 0.70 13.90
N THR A 247 44.21 0.92 14.99
CA THR A 247 44.36 0.11 16.20
C THR A 247 43.94 -1.34 15.94
N LEU A 248 42.83 -1.55 15.23
CA LEU A 248 42.36 -2.89 14.85
C LEU A 248 43.39 -3.62 13.97
N LEU A 249 43.90 -2.97 12.93
CA LEU A 249 44.86 -3.58 12.00
C LEU A 249 46.18 -3.95 12.68
N ARG A 250 46.65 -3.16 13.66
CA ARG A 250 47.82 -3.53 14.48
C ARG A 250 47.59 -4.77 15.34
N VAL A 251 46.39 -4.92 15.90
CA VAL A 251 46.01 -6.13 16.66
C VAL A 251 45.99 -7.35 15.73
N LEU A 252 45.42 -7.18 14.53
CA LEU A 252 45.35 -8.22 13.52
C LEU A 252 46.75 -8.63 13.00
N GLU A 253 47.60 -7.64 12.72
CA GLU A 253 48.99 -7.84 12.30
C GLU A 253 49.74 -8.69 13.33
N ARG A 254 49.64 -8.34 14.61
CA ARG A 254 50.27 -9.09 15.70
C ARG A 254 49.74 -10.52 15.78
N TYR A 255 48.42 -10.69 15.70
CA TYR A 255 47.79 -11.99 15.75
C TYR A 255 48.22 -12.91 14.58
N ILE A 256 48.23 -12.37 13.36
CA ILE A 256 48.67 -13.12 12.17
C ILE A 256 50.16 -13.42 12.25
N ARG A 257 50.99 -12.48 12.71
CA ARG A 257 52.44 -12.67 12.84
C ARG A 257 52.81 -13.83 13.77
N VAL A 258 52.04 -14.06 14.84
CA VAL A 258 52.23 -15.20 15.75
C VAL A 258 51.84 -16.53 15.09
N ARG A 259 50.87 -16.52 14.17
CA ARG A 259 50.36 -17.72 13.48
C ARG A 259 51.00 -17.98 12.12
N LEU A 260 51.74 -17.02 11.58
CA LEU A 260 52.54 -17.22 10.39
C LEU A 260 53.54 -18.34 10.68
N PRO A 261 53.68 -19.34 9.78
CA PRO A 261 54.59 -20.45 10.00
C PRO A 261 56.00 -19.91 10.28
N GLN A 262 56.57 -20.22 11.44
CA GLN A 262 57.97 -19.92 11.74
C GLN A 262 58.93 -20.74 10.83
N LEU A 263 58.40 -21.74 10.10
CA LEU A 263 59.10 -22.57 9.15
C LEU A 263 58.72 -22.20 7.70
N GLY A 264 59.54 -21.37 7.07
CA GLY A 264 59.52 -21.16 5.62
C GLY A 264 59.80 -19.71 5.24
N ARG A 265 60.97 -19.46 4.65
CA ARG A 265 61.29 -18.17 4.02
C ARG A 265 60.26 -17.88 2.93
N GLY A 266 59.52 -16.78 3.04
CA GLY A 266 58.81 -16.23 1.88
C GLY A 266 57.55 -15.39 2.12
N VAL A 267 57.07 -15.20 3.35
CA VAL A 267 55.87 -14.36 3.59
C VAL A 267 56.26 -13.12 4.38
N ASP A 268 56.24 -11.97 3.69
CA ASP A 268 56.36 -10.66 4.32
C ASP A 268 54.96 -10.09 4.56
N LEU A 269 54.73 -9.55 5.75
CA LEU A 269 53.44 -8.98 6.15
C LEU A 269 53.63 -7.48 6.33
N GLU A 270 53.21 -6.73 5.32
CA GLU A 270 53.20 -5.26 5.33
C GLU A 270 51.78 -4.75 5.59
N VAL A 271 51.64 -3.82 6.53
CA VAL A 271 50.36 -3.16 6.85
C VAL A 271 50.55 -1.66 6.68
N ASP A 272 50.06 -1.15 5.55
CA ASP A 272 50.03 0.29 5.27
C ASP A 272 48.64 0.87 5.54
N VAL A 273 48.59 1.89 6.39
CA VAL A 273 47.36 2.60 6.77
C VAL A 273 47.63 4.10 6.72
N PRO A 274 46.99 4.85 5.80
CA PRO A 274 47.19 6.29 5.65
C PRO A 274 46.94 7.08 6.92
N GLU A 275 47.69 8.17 7.12
CA GLU A 275 47.40 9.11 8.22
C GLU A 275 46.06 9.81 7.98
N GLY A 276 45.23 9.89 9.02
CA GLY A 276 43.89 10.49 8.93
C GLY A 276 42.76 9.55 8.46
N THR A 277 42.98 8.23 8.39
CA THR A 277 41.88 7.28 8.13
C THR A 277 40.75 7.48 9.17
N PRO A 278 39.52 7.80 8.74
CA PRO A 278 38.41 8.01 9.66
C PRO A 278 38.01 6.70 10.35
N PRO A 279 37.48 6.75 11.58
CA PRO A 279 36.96 5.57 12.24
C PRO A 279 35.79 5.00 11.44
N VAL A 280 35.70 3.67 11.41
CA VAL A 280 34.61 2.95 10.75
C VAL A 280 33.64 2.42 11.79
N LEU A 281 32.37 2.32 11.42
CA LEU A 281 31.36 1.70 12.28
C LEU A 281 31.53 0.18 12.23
N GLY A 282 32.21 -0.37 13.25
CA GLY A 282 32.48 -1.80 13.41
C GLY A 282 31.59 -2.44 14.47
N ASN A 283 31.54 -3.78 14.44
CA ASN A 283 30.82 -4.62 15.39
C ASN A 283 31.73 -5.57 16.15
#